data_AF-A0A0N0CWR9-F1
#
_entry.id   AF-A0A0N0CWR9-F1
#
_cell.length_a   1.000
_cell.length_b   1.000
_cell.length_c   1.000
_cell.angle_alpha   90.00
_cell.angle_beta   90.00
_cell.angle_gamma   90.00
#
_symmetry.space_group_name_H-M   'P 1'
#
loop_
_entity.id
_entity.type
_entity.pdbx_description
1 polymer ?
#
loop_
_entity_poly.entity_id
_entity_poly.type
_entity_poly.pdbx_seq_one_letter_code
_entity_poly.pdbx_strand_id
1 'polypeptide(L)'
;MMIPWIIAAEIAFWIVIIIGLISRYVLKMPKLSIFFFALTPVIDLLLIILTTIDLKRGTPASTSHGIAAIYIGVSIAYGKTMIAWADEKFQQWFFKKPKKTPLTGKAKGLYDMKMLVRHISAFAIGAGCLYGMIRFAGTATDTSPLLQIMKVWGIVLVIDAVISLSYVIFPSRK
;
A
#
# COMPACT_ATOMS: atom_id res chain seq x y z
N MET A 1 -3.57 -18.84 -11.38
CA MET A 1 -4.26 -18.29 -10.18
C MET A 1 -3.29 -17.37 -9.46
N MET A 2 -3.63 -16.09 -9.27
CA MET A 2 -2.71 -15.05 -8.80
C MET A 2 -2.59 -14.92 -7.28
N ILE A 3 -3.54 -15.48 -6.52
CA ILE A 3 -3.61 -15.37 -5.06
C ILE A 3 -2.32 -15.85 -4.36
N PRO A 4 -1.69 -16.99 -4.74
CA PRO A 4 -0.46 -17.44 -4.10
C PRO A 4 0.70 -16.45 -4.25
N TRP A 5 0.80 -15.76 -5.39
CA TRP A 5 1.85 -14.77 -5.64
C TRP A 5 1.68 -13.52 -4.79
N ILE A 6 0.44 -13.07 -4.58
CA ILE A 6 0.13 -11.96 -3.67
C ILE A 6 0.50 -12.33 -2.24
N ILE A 7 0.14 -13.54 -1.79
CA ILE A 7 0.49 -14.02 -0.45
C ILE A 7 2.01 -14.14 -0.29
N ALA A 8 2.70 -14.67 -1.29
CA ALA A 8 4.16 -14.77 -1.27
C ALA A 8 4.85 -13.39 -1.21
N ALA A 9 4.34 -12.42 -1.98
CA ALA A 9 4.83 -11.04 -1.95
C ALA A 9 4.61 -10.41 -0.58
N GLU A 10 3.45 -10.64 0.03
CA GLU A 10 3.14 -10.13 1.37
C GLU A 10 4.08 -10.72 2.42
N ILE A 11 4.29 -12.04 2.39
CA ILE A 11 5.23 -12.71 3.29
C ILE A 11 6.65 -12.16 3.10
N ALA A 12 7.12 -12.04 1.85
CA ALA A 12 8.45 -11.52 1.55
C ALA A 12 8.61 -10.07 2.02
N PHE A 13 7.59 -9.24 1.82
CA PHE A 13 7.56 -7.84 2.25
C PHE A 13 7.75 -7.73 3.76
N TRP A 14 6.99 -8.48 4.56
CA TRP A 14 7.10 -8.46 6.02
C TRP A 14 8.43 -9.03 6.50
N ILE A 15 8.93 -10.10 5.89
CA ILE A 15 10.24 -10.67 6.20
C ILE A 15 11.34 -9.63 6.00
N VAL A 16 11.34 -8.92 4.88
CA VAL A 16 12.33 -7.89 4.57
C VAL A 16 12.28 -6.73 5.56
N ILE A 17 11.08 -6.28 5.96
CA ILE A 17 10.95 -5.25 7.00
C ILE A 17 11.52 -5.72 8.34
N ILE A 18 11.17 -6.93 8.78
CA ILE A 18 11.63 -7.49 10.06
C ILE A 18 13.15 -7.63 10.05
N ILE A 19 13.74 -8.18 8.98
CA ILE A 19 15.19 -8.31 8.83
C ILE A 19 15.86 -6.93 8.82
N GLY A 20 15.26 -5.95 8.14
CA GLY A 20 15.75 -4.56 8.15
C GLY A 20 15.78 -3.97 9.56
N LEU A 21 14.72 -4.16 10.34
CA LEU A 21 14.63 -3.70 11.74
C LEU A 21 15.63 -4.43 12.66
N ILE A 22 15.74 -5.75 12.55
CA ILE A 22 16.73 -6.54 13.31
C ILE A 22 18.15 -6.06 12.98
N SER A 23 18.44 -5.85 11.70
CA SER A 23 19.74 -5.34 11.25
C SER A 23 20.04 -3.95 11.85
N ARG A 24 19.01 -3.10 11.98
CA ARG A 24 19.14 -1.77 12.56
C ARG A 24 19.39 -1.79 14.07
N TYR A 25 18.63 -2.59 14.83
CA TYR A 25 18.62 -2.54 16.29
C TYR A 25 19.53 -3.58 16.96
N VAL A 26 19.58 -4.80 16.43
CA VAL A 26 20.38 -5.90 16.99
C VAL A 26 21.81 -5.84 16.46
N LEU A 27 21.96 -5.74 15.13
CA LEU A 27 23.29 -5.71 14.49
C LEU A 27 23.90 -4.29 14.46
N LYS A 28 23.13 -3.25 14.81
CA LYS A 28 23.54 -1.83 14.78
C LYS A 28 24.08 -1.38 13.41
N MET A 29 23.56 -1.96 12.32
CA MET A 29 23.97 -1.68 10.94
C MET A 29 22.89 -0.91 10.17
N PRO A 30 22.78 0.42 10.32
CA PRO A 30 21.73 1.21 9.70
C PRO A 30 21.81 1.25 8.15
N LYS A 31 23.01 1.08 7.58
CA LYS A 31 23.17 0.98 6.12
C LYS A 31 22.50 -0.27 5.56
N LEU A 32 22.63 -1.39 6.27
CA LEU A 32 22.03 -2.66 5.87
C LEU A 32 20.51 -2.62 6.01
N SER A 33 19.97 -1.93 7.03
CA SER A 33 18.52 -1.75 7.15
C SER A 33 17.93 -0.93 6.00
N ILE A 34 18.64 0.10 5.52
CA ILE A 34 18.19 0.88 4.36
C ILE A 34 18.17 0.01 3.11
N PHE A 35 19.17 -0.86 2.92
CA PHE A 35 19.19 -1.81 1.81
C PHE A 35 17.98 -2.75 1.82
N PHE A 36 17.66 -3.33 2.98
CA PHE A 36 16.45 -4.15 3.11
C PHE A 36 15.17 -3.34 2.87
N PHE A 37 15.05 -2.13 3.40
CA PHE A 37 13.89 -1.29 3.11
C PHE A 37 13.79 -0.86 1.64
N ALA A 38 14.90 -0.79 0.90
CA ALA A 38 14.90 -0.52 -0.54
C ALA A 38 14.50 -1.75 -1.37
N LEU A 39 14.54 -2.97 -0.81
CA LEU A 39 14.05 -4.18 -1.47
C LEU A 39 12.53 -4.27 -1.50
N THR A 40 11.80 -3.54 -0.65
CA THR A 40 10.33 -3.58 -0.67
C THR A 40 9.72 -3.15 -2.01
N PRO A 41 10.10 -2.02 -2.65
CA PRO A 41 9.59 -1.71 -3.98
C PRO A 41 10.06 -2.68 -5.06
N VAL A 42 11.16 -3.41 -4.84
CA VAL A 42 11.63 -4.45 -5.77
C VAL A 42 10.68 -5.65 -5.75
N ILE A 43 10.21 -6.06 -4.57
CA ILE A 43 9.21 -7.13 -4.41
C ILE A 43 7.90 -6.72 -5.11
N ASP A 44 7.46 -5.48 -4.92
CA ASP A 44 6.26 -4.95 -5.57
C ASP A 44 6.39 -4.93 -7.11
N LEU A 45 7.57 -4.54 -7.61
CA LEU A 45 7.84 -4.51 -9.05
C LEU A 45 7.85 -5.92 -9.65
N LEU A 46 8.41 -6.91 -8.94
CA LEU A 46 8.33 -8.32 -9.33
C LEU A 46 6.88 -8.81 -9.38
N LEU A 47 6.04 -8.42 -8.42
CA LEU A 47 4.62 -8.78 -8.43
C LEU A 47 3.88 -8.17 -9.64
N ILE A 48 4.17 -6.91 -10.01
CA ILE A 48 3.64 -6.29 -11.23
C ILE A 48 4.04 -7.10 -12.47
N ILE A 49 5.32 -7.45 -12.59
CA ILE A 49 5.84 -8.19 -13.75
C ILE A 49 5.14 -9.56 -13.85
N LEU A 50 5.05 -10.30 -12.74
CA LEU A 50 4.38 -11.60 -12.71
C LEU A 50 2.90 -11.49 -13.10
N THR A 51 2.21 -10.46 -12.60
CA THR A 51 0.80 -10.19 -12.94
C THR A 51 0.64 -9.88 -14.42
N THR A 52 1.56 -9.11 -15.00
CA THR A 52 1.54 -8.75 -16.42
C THR A 52 1.83 -9.96 -17.32
N ILE A 53 2.77 -10.82 -16.92
CA ILE A 53 3.08 -12.05 -17.63
C ILE A 53 1.91 -13.03 -17.57
N ASP A 54 1.24 -13.16 -16.43
CA ASP A 54 0.07 -14.05 -16.28
C ASP A 54 -1.08 -13.62 -17.19
N LEU A 55 -1.35 -12.32 -17.28
CA LEU A 55 -2.31 -11.76 -18.25
C LEU A 55 -1.92 -12.06 -19.69
N LYS A 56 -0.63 -11.91 -20.03
CA LYS A 56 -0.13 -12.17 -21.40
C LYS A 56 -0.23 -13.65 -21.80
N ARG A 57 -0.21 -14.56 -20.83
CA ARG A 57 -0.38 -16.01 -21.07
C ARG A 57 -1.82 -16.40 -21.42
N GLY A 58 -2.74 -15.44 -21.51
CA GLY A 58 -4.12 -15.65 -21.90
C GLY A 58 -5.07 -15.91 -20.72
N THR A 59 -4.61 -15.67 -19.48
CA THR A 59 -5.51 -15.72 -18.32
C THR A 59 -6.50 -14.56 -18.41
N PRO A 60 -7.83 -14.81 -18.38
CA PRO A 60 -8.81 -13.73 -18.40
C PRO A 60 -8.65 -12.83 -17.18
N ALA A 61 -8.86 -11.53 -17.39
CA ALA A 61 -8.76 -10.53 -16.35
C ALA A 61 -9.77 -10.84 -15.23
N SER A 62 -9.25 -11.18 -14.06
CA SER A 62 -10.03 -11.59 -12.90
C SER A 62 -9.89 -10.61 -11.74
N THR A 63 -10.78 -10.72 -10.76
CA THR A 63 -10.76 -9.92 -9.53
C THR A 63 -9.39 -9.93 -8.84
N SER A 64 -8.66 -11.06 -8.91
CA SER A 64 -7.32 -11.19 -8.34
C SER A 64 -6.29 -10.23 -8.95
N HIS A 65 -6.40 -9.94 -10.25
CA HIS A 65 -5.52 -8.98 -10.93
C HIS A 65 -5.80 -7.55 -10.45
N GLY A 66 -7.06 -7.23 -10.20
CA GLY A 66 -7.42 -5.93 -9.65
C GLY A 66 -6.99 -5.75 -8.20
N ILE A 67 -7.09 -6.80 -7.39
CA ILE A 67 -6.56 -6.81 -6.01
C ILE A 67 -5.03 -6.61 -6.02
N ALA A 68 -4.31 -7.23 -6.95
CA ALA A 68 -2.87 -7.02 -7.09
C ALA A 68 -2.55 -5.54 -7.39
N ALA A 69 -3.29 -4.89 -8.30
CA ALA A 69 -3.07 -3.46 -8.58
C ALA A 69 -3.35 -2.55 -7.37
N ILE A 70 -4.41 -2.83 -6.61
CA ILE A 70 -4.70 -2.13 -5.36
C ILE A 70 -3.53 -2.32 -4.39
N TYR A 71 -3.08 -3.56 -4.23
CA TYR A 71 -1.96 -3.90 -3.35
C TYR A 71 -0.72 -3.08 -3.66
N ILE A 72 -0.33 -3.01 -4.93
CA ILE A 72 0.84 -2.23 -5.38
C ILE A 72 0.64 -0.74 -5.11
N GLY A 73 -0.54 -0.18 -5.43
CA GLY A 73 -0.85 1.22 -5.19
C GLY A 73 -0.74 1.58 -3.71
N VAL A 74 -1.28 0.72 -2.84
CA VAL A 74 -1.19 0.88 -1.38
C VAL A 74 0.24 0.72 -0.89
N SER A 75 0.99 -0.30 -1.35
CA SER A 75 2.37 -0.55 -0.94
C SER A 75 3.28 0.65 -1.26
N ILE A 76 3.19 1.21 -2.47
CA ILE A 76 4.02 2.35 -2.87
C ILE A 76 3.63 3.63 -2.11
N ALA A 77 2.33 3.92 -1.98
CA ALA A 77 1.86 5.14 -1.33
C ALA A 77 2.07 5.13 0.20
N TYR A 78 1.86 3.97 0.84
CA TYR A 78 1.95 3.82 2.29
C TYR A 78 3.28 3.24 2.77
N GLY A 79 4.15 2.73 1.89
CA GLY A 79 5.35 1.97 2.25
C GLY A 79 6.26 2.67 3.27
N LYS A 80 6.59 3.95 3.05
CA LYS A 80 7.38 4.74 4.03
C LYS A 80 6.71 4.83 5.40
N THR A 81 5.39 4.95 5.42
CA THR A 81 4.60 5.05 6.66
C THR A 81 4.50 3.72 7.35
N MET A 82 4.35 2.65 6.59
CA MET A 82 4.28 1.28 7.10
C MET A 82 5.61 0.88 7.73
N ILE A 83 6.75 1.22 7.10
CA ILE A 83 8.09 1.02 7.68
C ILE A 83 8.25 1.85 8.96
N ALA A 84 7.85 3.13 8.95
CA ALA A 84 7.92 3.98 10.14
C ALA A 84 7.04 3.45 11.28
N TRP A 85 5.84 2.95 10.96
CA TRP A 85 4.94 2.31 11.92
C TRP A 85 5.55 1.02 12.48
N ALA A 86 6.15 0.18 11.64
CA ALA A 86 6.83 -1.04 12.05
C ALA A 86 8.04 -0.72 12.96
N ASP A 87 8.81 0.31 12.63
CA ASP A 87 9.91 0.83 13.45
C ASP A 87 9.43 1.29 14.83
N GLU A 88 8.34 2.07 14.88
CA GLU A 88 7.73 2.48 16.15
C GLU A 88 7.23 1.30 16.98
N LYS A 89 6.59 0.31 16.35
CA LYS A 89 6.11 -0.89 17.03
C LYS A 89 7.25 -1.75 17.55
N PHE A 90 8.32 -1.90 16.77
CA PHE A 90 9.52 -2.60 17.21
C PHE A 90 10.13 -1.91 18.44
N GLN A 91 10.23 -0.57 18.42
CA GLN A 91 10.70 0.19 19.57
C GLN A 91 9.79 0.07 20.80
N GLN A 92 8.47 0.06 20.61
CA GLN A 92 7.51 -0.14 21.70
C GLN A 92 7.64 -1.54 22.32
N TRP A 93 7.85 -2.58 21.50
CA TRP A 93 7.87 -3.95 21.97
C TRP A 93 9.23 -4.35 22.57
N PHE A 94 10.34 -4.05 21.88
CA PHE A 94 11.68 -4.41 22.33
C PHE A 94 12.28 -3.43 23.34
N PHE A 95 12.02 -2.13 23.18
CA PHE A 95 12.61 -1.08 24.03
C PHE A 95 11.61 -0.43 24.99
N LYS A 96 10.38 -0.98 25.10
CA LYS A 96 9.30 -0.52 25.99
C LYS A 96 9.07 1.00 25.94
N LYS A 97 9.28 1.61 24.76
CA LYS A 97 9.08 3.06 24.60
C LYS A 97 7.60 3.42 24.81
N PRO A 98 7.30 4.56 25.44
CA PRO A 98 5.92 4.98 25.66
C PRO A 98 5.18 5.20 24.34
N LYS A 99 3.88 4.87 24.33
CA LYS A 99 3.02 5.11 23.17
C LYS A 99 2.91 6.62 22.91
N LYS A 100 2.93 7.02 21.63
CA LYS A 100 2.65 8.41 21.25
C LYS A 100 1.24 8.78 21.67
N THR A 101 1.08 10.00 22.19
CA THR A 101 -0.22 10.55 22.56
C THR A 101 -1.10 10.71 21.31
N PRO A 102 -2.42 10.43 21.42
CA PRO A 102 -3.33 10.60 20.29
C PRO A 102 -3.35 12.09 19.87
N LEU A 103 -3.34 12.33 18.55
CA LEU A 103 -3.46 13.68 18.00
C LEU A 103 -4.90 14.17 18.21
N THR A 104 -5.05 15.39 18.75
CA THR A 104 -6.35 16.02 19.00
C THR A 104 -6.48 17.35 18.27
N GLY A 105 -7.72 17.79 18.01
CA GLY A 105 -8.03 19.06 17.36
C GLY A 105 -7.38 19.24 15.97
N LYS A 106 -6.77 20.41 15.74
CA LYS A 106 -6.18 20.78 14.43
C LYS A 106 -5.06 19.82 13.98
N ALA A 107 -4.31 19.25 14.92
CA ALA A 107 -3.24 18.30 14.59
C ALA A 107 -3.79 17.00 14.00
N LYS A 108 -4.97 16.56 14.46
CA LYS A 108 -5.69 15.41 13.90
C LYS A 108 -6.17 15.69 12.48
N GLY A 109 -6.82 16.83 12.25
CA GLY A 109 -7.27 17.21 10.90
C GLY A 109 -6.13 17.29 9.87
N LEU A 110 -4.97 17.84 10.25
CA LEU A 110 -3.78 17.86 9.39
C LEU A 110 -3.22 16.45 9.11
N TYR A 111 -3.30 15.55 10.08
CA TYR A 111 -2.89 14.15 9.90
C TYR A 111 -3.84 13.42 8.95
N ASP A 112 -5.15 13.60 9.11
CA ASP A 112 -6.18 13.00 8.25
C ASP A 112 -6.05 13.49 6.81
N MET A 113 -5.77 14.79 6.60
CA MET A 113 -5.45 15.32 5.26
C MET A 113 -4.21 14.67 4.63
N LYS A 114 -3.15 14.45 5.42
CA LYS A 114 -1.95 13.73 4.92
C LYS A 114 -2.28 12.29 4.54
N MET A 115 -3.16 11.63 5.29
CA MET A 115 -3.61 10.29 4.98
C MET A 115 -4.50 10.25 3.73
N LEU A 116 -5.38 11.25 3.55
CA LEU A 116 -6.18 11.39 2.35
C LEU A 116 -5.30 11.58 1.11
N VAL A 117 -4.30 12.47 1.16
CA VAL A 117 -3.36 12.66 0.03
C VAL A 117 -2.66 11.35 -0.34
N ARG A 118 -2.31 10.53 0.65
CA ARG A 118 -1.71 9.21 0.42
C ARG A 118 -2.71 8.23 -0.18
N HIS A 119 -3.96 8.25 0.26
CA HIS A 119 -5.01 7.41 -0.31
C HIS A 119 -5.28 7.77 -1.77
N ILE A 120 -5.36 9.07 -2.08
CA ILE A 120 -5.45 9.58 -3.46
C ILE A 120 -4.24 9.12 -4.29
N SER A 121 -3.03 9.21 -3.73
CA SER A 121 -1.81 8.75 -4.40
C SER A 121 -1.85 7.23 -4.67
N ALA A 122 -2.29 6.44 -3.69
CA ALA A 122 -2.45 5.00 -3.82
C ALA A 122 -3.44 4.66 -4.94
N PHE A 123 -4.59 5.34 -4.93
CA PHE A 123 -5.62 5.20 -5.95
C PHE A 123 -5.09 5.57 -7.34
N ALA A 124 -4.38 6.69 -7.48
CA ALA A 124 -3.81 7.11 -8.75
C ALA A 124 -2.81 6.09 -9.32
N ILE A 125 -1.93 5.54 -8.47
CA ILE A 125 -0.96 4.51 -8.87
C ILE A 125 -1.69 3.22 -9.27
N GLY A 126 -2.59 2.72 -8.43
CA GLY A 126 -3.32 1.49 -8.69
C GLY A 126 -4.25 1.60 -9.91
N ALA A 127 -4.94 2.73 -10.09
CA ALA A 127 -5.74 3.02 -11.28
C ALA A 127 -4.86 3.12 -12.53
N GLY A 128 -3.66 3.71 -12.43
CA GLY A 128 -2.68 3.71 -13.52
C GLY A 128 -2.23 2.31 -13.91
N CYS A 129 -1.93 1.45 -12.93
CA CYS A 129 -1.60 0.04 -13.17
C CYS A 129 -2.77 -0.73 -13.80
N LEU A 130 -3.99 -0.56 -13.29
CA LEU A 130 -5.21 -1.15 -13.85
C LEU A 130 -5.44 -0.72 -15.30
N TYR A 131 -5.34 0.58 -15.57
CA TYR A 131 -5.49 1.12 -16.92
C TYR A 131 -4.40 0.59 -17.87
N GLY A 132 -3.16 0.52 -17.40
CA GLY A 132 -2.05 -0.11 -18.12
C GLY A 132 -2.36 -1.56 -18.50
N MET A 133 -2.83 -2.36 -17.54
CA MET A 133 -3.21 -3.75 -17.76
C MET A 133 -4.39 -3.88 -18.75
N ILE A 134 -5.42 -3.03 -18.65
CA ILE A 134 -6.55 -3.01 -19.59
C ILE A 134 -6.05 -2.71 -21.00
N ARG A 135 -5.19 -1.71 -21.17
CA ARG A 135 -4.67 -1.34 -22.49
C ARG A 135 -3.78 -2.42 -23.10
N PHE A 136 -3.05 -3.14 -22.25
CA PHE A 136 -2.13 -4.21 -22.64
C PHE A 136 -2.85 -5.54 -22.94
N ALA A 137 -4.00 -5.80 -22.30
CA ALA A 137 -4.80 -7.03 -22.49
C ALA A 137 -5.60 -7.05 -23.81
N GLY A 138 -5.77 -5.90 -24.48
CA GLY A 138 -6.47 -5.80 -25.76
C GLY A 138 -8.00 -6.00 -25.67
N THR A 139 -8.70 -5.87 -26.79
CA THR A 139 -10.18 -5.91 -26.88
C THR A 139 -10.79 -7.32 -26.78
N ALA A 140 -9.96 -8.37 -26.69
CA ALA A 140 -10.41 -9.77 -26.66
C ALA A 140 -10.72 -10.29 -25.24
N THR A 141 -10.39 -9.53 -24.20
CA THR A 141 -10.53 -9.96 -22.80
C THR A 141 -11.60 -9.13 -22.09
N ASP A 142 -12.53 -9.79 -21.40
CA ASP A 142 -13.50 -9.10 -20.55
C ASP A 142 -12.77 -8.42 -19.37
N THR A 143 -12.78 -7.09 -19.36
CA THR A 143 -12.15 -6.25 -18.33
C THR A 143 -13.15 -5.70 -17.32
N SER A 144 -14.42 -6.13 -17.41
CA SER A 144 -15.49 -5.73 -16.48
C SER A 144 -15.12 -5.92 -15.01
N PRO A 145 -14.44 -7.01 -14.58
CA PRO A 145 -14.04 -7.20 -13.19
C PRO A 145 -13.06 -6.12 -12.69
N LEU A 146 -12.12 -5.68 -13.54
CA LEU A 146 -11.15 -4.64 -13.21
C LEU A 146 -11.84 -3.28 -13.05
N LEU A 147 -12.79 -2.97 -13.95
CA LEU A 147 -13.57 -1.73 -13.88
C LEU A 147 -14.47 -1.69 -12.64
N GLN A 148 -15.07 -2.83 -12.26
CA GLN A 148 -15.88 -2.92 -11.04
C GLN A 148 -15.04 -2.65 -9.79
N ILE A 149 -13.85 -3.24 -9.68
CA ILE A 149 -12.92 -2.98 -8.58
C ILE A 149 -12.55 -1.51 -8.51
N MET A 150 -12.22 -0.89 -9.65
CA MET A 150 -11.86 0.52 -9.70
C MET A 150 -13.03 1.42 -9.25
N LYS A 151 -14.26 1.10 -9.62
CA LYS A 151 -15.47 1.82 -9.16
C LYS A 151 -15.67 1.70 -7.66
N VAL A 152 -15.59 0.48 -7.12
CA VAL A 152 -15.76 0.24 -5.67
C VAL A 152 -14.67 0.97 -4.88
N TRP A 153 -13.42 0.87 -5.31
CA TRP A 153 -12.31 1.56 -4.65
C TRP A 153 -12.44 3.09 -4.75
N GLY A 154 -12.93 3.61 -5.88
CA GLY A 154 -13.23 5.02 -6.06
C GLY A 154 -14.31 5.52 -5.10
N ILE A 155 -15.37 4.75 -4.86
CA ILE A 155 -16.40 5.09 -3.87
C ILE A 155 -15.78 5.17 -2.47
N VAL A 156 -14.93 4.19 -2.11
CA VAL A 156 -14.22 4.21 -0.82
C VAL A 156 -13.34 5.45 -0.67
N LEU A 157 -12.65 5.85 -1.73
CA LEU A 157 -11.85 7.08 -1.76
C LEU A 157 -12.71 8.34 -1.55
N VAL A 158 -13.88 8.41 -2.20
CA VAL A 158 -14.81 9.53 -2.02
C VAL A 158 -15.32 9.60 -0.59
N ILE A 159 -15.70 8.47 0.00
CA ILE A 159 -16.13 8.40 1.40
C ILE A 159 -15.01 8.90 2.34
N ASP A 160 -13.78 8.41 2.12
CA ASP A 160 -12.61 8.81 2.91
C ASP A 160 -12.30 10.32 2.75
N ALA A 161 -12.46 10.86 1.54
CA ALA A 161 -12.32 12.28 1.26
C ALA A 161 -13.37 13.11 2.01
N VAL A 162 -14.64 12.69 1.99
CA VAL A 162 -15.73 13.36 2.71
C VAL A 162 -15.48 13.35 4.22
N ILE A 163 -15.08 12.20 4.78
CA ILE A 163 -14.77 12.08 6.21
C ILE A 163 -13.60 12.97 6.59
N SER A 164 -12.50 12.90 5.83
CA SER A 164 -11.30 13.68 6.09
C SER A 164 -11.58 15.18 6.00
N LEU A 165 -12.34 15.63 4.98
CA LEU A 165 -12.76 17.02 4.84
C LEU A 165 -13.69 17.47 5.98
N SER A 166 -14.58 16.60 6.44
CA SER A 166 -15.46 16.87 7.58
C SER A 166 -14.65 17.22 8.84
N TYR A 167 -13.56 16.50 9.13
CA TYR A 167 -12.69 16.81 10.29
C TYR A 167 -11.90 18.12 10.15
N VAL A 168 -11.68 18.61 8.93
CA VAL A 168 -11.04 19.91 8.68
C VAL A 168 -12.04 21.05 8.84
N ILE A 169 -13.26 20.88 8.33
CA ILE A 169 -14.33 21.88 8.38
C ILE A 169 -14.94 21.97 9.79
N PHE A 170 -15.14 20.82 10.44
CA PHE A 170 -15.63 20.70 11.81
C PHE A 170 -14.57 20.06 12.71
N PRO A 171 -13.53 20.82 13.12
CA PRO A 171 -12.50 20.29 14.00
C PRO A 171 -13.14 19.88 15.34
N SER A 172 -13.20 18.57 15.59
CA SER A 172 -13.64 18.01 16.87
C SER A 172 -12.85 18.64 18.01
N ARG A 173 -13.54 19.36 18.89
CA ARG A 173 -12.98 19.81 20.16
C ARG A 173 -13.06 18.66 21.16
N LYS A 174 -12.09 17.75 21.09
CA LYS A 174 -11.50 16.94 22.18
C LYS A 174 -10.77 15.75 21.56
#